data_AF-A0A0V8RQF1-F1
#
_entry.id   AF-A0A0V8RQF1-F1
#
_cell.length_a   1.000
_cell.length_b   1.000
_cell.length_c   1.000
_cell.angle_alpha   90.00
_cell.angle_beta   90.00
_cell.angle_gamma   90.00
#
_symmetry.space_group_name_H-M   'P 1'
#
loop_
_entity.id
_entity.type
_entity.pdbx_description
1 polymer ?
#
loop_
_entity_poly.entity_id
_entity_poly.type
_entity_poly.pdbx_seq_one_letter_code
_entity_poly.pdbx_strand_id
1 'polypeptide(L)'
;MAWVRVGDEALSHPKLMSLYDVEGAEDISIVEMFGFLMALATYSAKHLTDGIIERGAAFRDGDRSRSAHLIDVAVGAGLLTWVEVEGKRKLRLFTDEEFIHVQPREEVMRRRARSRENRDPNKKAAVIFRDGDQCRYCGKVVRWTGPTGYNLGTLDHIDPDSLGDAPVDGLVVACHECNSSRGHAREAFDAASPLRPVPATPYYGVWSAEFLTRYGYEAAPSVDPGTPVDPASEPPARGVLPGRGSGAPVDPGRGSSGHAEAAVRDPGTPERCASEGPRIRPSSDSSPNPGPTSKGIKANTLGSGRDGTGRAGQGRAGTGQAGKGQAGHPRTPQQKQTSKRNRRRRRR
;
A
#
# COMPACT_ATOMS: atom_id res chain seq x y z
N MET A 1 -1.96 -2.18 -1.98
CA MET A 1 -1.26 -2.82 -0.83
C MET A 1 -2.05 -4.07 -0.44
N ALA A 2 -1.49 -5.00 0.32
CA ALA A 2 -2.33 -5.96 1.05
C ALA A 2 -3.07 -5.22 2.18
N TRP A 3 -4.22 -5.72 2.63
CA TRP A 3 -5.04 -5.08 3.65
C TRP A 3 -5.70 -6.10 4.59
N VAL A 4 -6.23 -5.60 5.70
CA VAL A 4 -7.16 -6.29 6.60
C VAL A 4 -8.44 -5.47 6.64
N ARG A 5 -9.60 -6.10 6.47
CA ARG A 5 -10.91 -5.49 6.72
C ARG A 5 -11.33 -5.90 8.12
N VAL A 6 -11.95 -4.95 8.81
CA VAL A 6 -12.68 -5.15 10.06
C VAL A 6 -14.15 -4.91 9.72
N GLY A 7 -15.06 -5.78 10.18
CA GLY A 7 -16.50 -5.53 10.09
C GLY A 7 -16.95 -4.53 11.16
N ASP A 8 -18.03 -3.80 10.90
CA ASP A 8 -18.46 -2.71 11.79
C ASP A 8 -18.87 -3.23 13.20
N GLU A 9 -19.39 -4.46 13.26
CA GLU A 9 -19.75 -5.19 14.49
C GLU A 9 -18.62 -6.10 15.02
N ALA A 10 -17.35 -5.90 14.62
CA ALA A 10 -16.28 -6.83 15.00
C ALA A 10 -15.98 -6.90 16.51
N LEU A 11 -16.33 -5.87 17.30
CA LEU A 11 -16.21 -5.88 18.76
C LEU A 11 -17.39 -6.56 19.48
N SER A 12 -18.53 -6.68 18.81
CA SER A 12 -19.77 -7.34 19.24
C SER A 12 -19.91 -8.76 18.68
N HIS A 13 -19.05 -9.14 17.73
CA HIS A 13 -19.11 -10.40 16.99
C HIS A 13 -19.12 -11.64 17.91
N PRO A 14 -20.05 -12.62 17.73
CA PRO A 14 -20.26 -13.72 18.67
C PRO A 14 -19.00 -14.53 19.00
N LYS A 15 -18.11 -14.73 18.02
CA LYS A 15 -16.85 -15.49 18.20
C LYS A 15 -15.82 -14.79 19.08
N LEU A 16 -15.92 -13.45 19.22
CA LEU A 16 -15.13 -12.67 20.17
C LEU A 16 -15.84 -12.61 21.54
N MET A 17 -17.17 -12.51 21.55
CA MET A 17 -17.95 -12.50 22.79
C MET A 17 -17.88 -13.83 23.55
N SER A 18 -17.68 -14.96 22.88
CA SER A 18 -17.41 -16.27 23.52
C SER A 18 -16.07 -16.34 24.27
N LEU A 19 -15.33 -15.23 24.39
CA LEU A 19 -14.25 -15.07 25.36
C LEU A 19 -14.75 -15.24 26.80
N TYR A 20 -15.98 -14.80 27.09
CA TYR A 20 -16.57 -14.91 28.43
C TYR A 20 -16.93 -16.35 28.85
N ASP A 21 -16.94 -17.30 27.91
CA ASP A 21 -17.18 -18.72 28.16
C ASP A 21 -15.89 -19.51 28.47
N VAL A 22 -14.72 -18.85 28.47
CA VAL A 22 -13.41 -19.48 28.67
C VAL A 22 -12.91 -19.29 30.11
N GLU A 23 -12.72 -20.38 30.82
CA GLU A 23 -12.10 -20.41 32.16
C GLU A 23 -10.68 -19.81 32.12
N GLY A 24 -10.38 -18.87 33.02
CA GLY A 24 -9.10 -18.15 33.05
C GLY A 24 -9.05 -16.89 32.17
N ALA A 25 -10.15 -16.50 31.52
CA ALA A 25 -10.21 -15.28 30.70
C ALA A 25 -10.65 -14.02 31.47
N GLU A 26 -10.86 -14.10 32.78
CA GLU A 26 -11.53 -13.08 33.59
C GLU A 26 -10.76 -11.75 33.66
N ASP A 27 -9.45 -11.79 33.39
CA ASP A 27 -8.55 -10.64 33.39
C ASP A 27 -8.22 -10.10 31.99
N ILE A 28 -8.81 -10.64 30.92
CA ILE A 28 -8.64 -10.19 29.53
C ILE A 28 -9.88 -9.40 29.09
N SER A 29 -9.68 -8.17 28.62
CA SER A 29 -10.77 -7.39 28.02
C SER A 29 -10.99 -7.78 26.55
N ILE A 30 -12.25 -7.69 26.09
CA ILE A 30 -12.63 -7.84 24.67
C ILE A 30 -11.75 -6.97 23.74
N VAL A 31 -11.44 -5.74 24.16
CA VAL A 31 -10.60 -4.79 23.40
C VAL A 31 -9.12 -5.22 23.37
N GLU A 32 -8.59 -5.81 24.45
CA GLU A 32 -7.24 -6.36 24.48
C GLU A 32 -7.12 -7.60 23.57
N MET A 33 -8.07 -8.54 23.67
CA MET A 33 -8.14 -9.71 22.78
C MET A 33 -8.25 -9.28 21.32
N PHE A 34 -9.15 -8.34 21.00
CA PHE A 34 -9.28 -7.80 19.65
C PHE A 34 -7.99 -7.11 19.16
N GLY A 35 -7.35 -6.29 20.00
CA GLY A 35 -6.08 -5.64 19.69
C GLY A 35 -4.95 -6.63 19.40
N PHE A 36 -4.88 -7.72 20.18
CA PHE A 36 -3.95 -8.82 19.95
C PHE A 36 -4.21 -9.51 18.61
N LEU A 37 -5.47 -9.92 18.33
CA LEU A 37 -5.85 -10.55 17.06
C LEU A 37 -5.56 -9.63 15.86
N MET A 38 -5.77 -8.32 15.99
CA MET A 38 -5.43 -7.34 14.95
C MET A 38 -3.93 -7.19 14.71
N ALA A 39 -3.09 -7.32 15.75
CA ALA A 39 -1.63 -7.36 15.57
C ALA A 39 -1.18 -8.62 14.79
N LEU A 40 -1.87 -9.74 14.98
CA LEU A 40 -1.65 -10.98 14.22
C LEU A 40 -2.18 -10.90 12.79
N ALA A 41 -3.37 -10.31 12.59
CA ALA A 41 -3.98 -10.11 11.28
C ALA A 41 -3.14 -9.18 10.38
N THR A 42 -2.68 -8.06 10.92
CA THR A 42 -1.81 -7.11 10.21
C THR A 42 -0.43 -7.70 9.91
N TYR A 43 0.12 -8.54 10.80
CA TYR A 43 1.29 -9.37 10.47
C TYR A 43 1.00 -10.30 9.29
N SER A 44 -0.11 -11.04 9.31
CA SER A 44 -0.45 -12.00 8.25
C SER A 44 -0.67 -11.33 6.89
N ALA A 45 -1.40 -10.22 6.84
CA ALA A 45 -1.59 -9.43 5.61
C ALA A 45 -0.26 -8.84 5.07
N LYS A 46 0.63 -8.39 5.96
CA LYS A 46 1.95 -7.88 5.56
C LYS A 46 2.85 -8.97 4.96
N HIS A 47 2.82 -10.17 5.54
CA HIS A 47 3.70 -11.28 5.17
C HIS A 47 3.08 -12.27 4.17
N LEU A 48 1.79 -12.13 3.85
CA LEU A 48 1.00 -13.00 2.97
C LEU A 48 1.02 -14.46 3.42
N THR A 49 0.50 -14.68 4.63
CA THR A 49 0.50 -15.99 5.31
C THR A 49 -0.89 -16.59 5.52
N ASP A 50 -1.96 -15.99 5.00
CA ASP A 50 -3.31 -16.57 4.96
C ASP A 50 -3.84 -17.04 6.33
N GLY A 51 -3.65 -16.17 7.33
CA GLY A 51 -3.99 -16.41 8.74
C GLY A 51 -2.92 -17.18 9.54
N ILE A 52 -1.89 -17.75 8.90
CA ILE A 52 -0.81 -18.49 9.59
C ILE A 52 0.15 -17.52 10.29
N ILE A 53 0.34 -17.72 11.59
CA ILE A 53 1.16 -16.85 12.45
C ILE A 53 2.42 -17.60 12.87
N GLU A 54 3.58 -17.03 12.54
CA GLU A 54 4.87 -17.53 13.03
C GLU A 54 5.01 -17.27 14.53
N ARG A 55 5.63 -18.20 15.26
CA ARG A 55 5.73 -18.14 16.73
C ARG A 55 6.33 -16.82 17.23
N GLY A 56 7.35 -16.29 16.54
CA GLY A 56 7.97 -15.01 16.89
C GLY A 56 7.08 -13.77 16.67
N ALA A 57 6.03 -13.86 15.85
CA ALA A 57 5.07 -12.77 15.67
C ALA A 57 4.07 -12.69 16.83
N ALA A 58 3.65 -13.84 17.38
CA ALA A 58 2.72 -13.91 18.50
C ALA A 58 3.30 -13.42 19.85
N PHE A 59 4.63 -13.27 19.93
CA PHE A 59 5.35 -12.75 21.10
C PHE A 59 6.11 -11.44 20.79
N ARG A 60 5.66 -10.65 19.80
CA ARG A 60 6.41 -9.49 19.29
C ARG A 60 6.26 -8.22 20.13
N ASP A 61 5.03 -7.91 20.55
CA ASP A 61 4.64 -6.56 20.98
C ASP A 61 4.24 -6.44 22.47
N GLY A 62 4.40 -7.50 23.26
CA GLY A 62 3.98 -7.54 24.66
C GLY A 62 4.85 -8.46 25.52
N ASP A 63 4.54 -8.54 26.82
CA ASP A 63 5.21 -9.50 27.71
C ASP A 63 4.91 -10.94 27.27
N ARG A 64 5.92 -11.81 27.42
CA ARG A 64 5.86 -13.19 26.94
C ARG A 64 4.87 -14.07 27.72
N SER A 65 4.65 -13.81 29.01
CA SER A 65 3.63 -14.51 29.80
C SER A 65 2.23 -14.03 29.43
N ARG A 66 2.03 -12.71 29.28
CA ARG A 66 0.73 -12.16 28.84
C ARG A 66 0.36 -12.61 27.43
N SER A 67 1.30 -12.61 26.49
CA SER A 67 1.07 -13.16 25.15
C SER A 67 0.79 -14.66 25.16
N ALA A 68 1.37 -15.45 26.07
CA ALA A 68 1.04 -16.87 26.19
C ALA A 68 -0.41 -17.06 26.67
N HIS A 69 -0.80 -16.35 27.74
CA HIS A 69 -2.17 -16.34 28.27
C HIS A 69 -3.21 -15.95 27.20
N LEU A 70 -2.94 -14.86 26.46
CA LEU A 70 -3.77 -14.43 25.32
C LEU A 70 -3.85 -15.49 24.20
N ILE A 71 -2.77 -16.24 23.92
CA ILE A 71 -2.81 -17.33 22.94
C ILE A 71 -3.68 -18.48 23.42
N ASP A 72 -3.48 -18.94 24.66
CA ASP A 72 -4.16 -20.13 25.17
C ASP A 72 -5.67 -19.87 25.36
N VAL A 73 -6.05 -18.68 25.86
CA VAL A 73 -7.45 -18.23 25.93
C VAL A 73 -8.06 -18.03 24.54
N ALA A 74 -7.33 -17.43 23.57
CA ALA A 74 -7.83 -17.31 22.20
C ALA A 74 -7.98 -18.67 21.50
N VAL A 75 -7.19 -19.68 21.88
CA VAL A 75 -7.37 -21.07 21.43
C VAL A 75 -8.58 -21.72 22.08
N GLY A 76 -8.83 -21.46 23.38
CA GLY A 76 -10.06 -21.89 24.08
C GLY A 76 -11.33 -21.32 23.41
N ALA A 77 -11.35 -20.02 23.12
CA ALA A 77 -12.43 -19.39 22.37
C ALA A 77 -12.48 -19.81 20.89
N GLY A 78 -11.45 -20.48 20.36
CA GLY A 78 -11.32 -20.84 18.94
C GLY A 78 -11.15 -19.64 18.00
N LEU A 79 -10.70 -18.50 18.51
CA LEU A 79 -10.24 -17.33 17.76
C LEU A 79 -8.85 -17.57 17.13
N LEU A 80 -8.06 -18.45 17.77
CA LEU A 80 -6.86 -19.07 17.23
C LEU A 80 -7.03 -20.59 17.18
N THR A 81 -6.31 -21.25 16.28
CA THR A 81 -6.19 -22.72 16.24
C THR A 81 -4.74 -23.13 16.07
N TRP A 82 -4.35 -24.29 16.63
CA TRP A 82 -3.04 -24.87 16.39
C TRP A 82 -3.07 -25.72 15.11
N VAL A 83 -2.13 -25.47 14.21
CA VAL A 83 -2.01 -26.18 12.93
C VAL A 83 -0.56 -26.59 12.65
N GLU A 84 -0.37 -27.68 11.91
CA GLU A 84 0.96 -28.04 11.40
C GLU A 84 1.18 -27.50 9.99
N VAL A 85 2.30 -26.81 9.79
CA VAL A 85 2.74 -26.26 8.51
C VAL A 85 4.22 -26.56 8.35
N GLU A 86 4.61 -27.29 7.31
CA GLU A 86 6.01 -27.70 7.04
C GLU A 86 6.66 -28.45 8.23
N GLY A 87 5.91 -29.35 8.88
CA GLY A 87 6.36 -30.10 10.05
C GLY A 87 6.58 -29.24 11.31
N LYS A 88 5.98 -28.05 11.37
CA LYS A 88 6.07 -27.12 12.52
C LYS A 88 4.67 -26.73 12.99
N ARG A 89 4.41 -26.90 14.29
CA ARG A 89 3.21 -26.39 14.95
C ARG A 89 3.22 -24.86 15.03
N LYS A 90 2.35 -24.23 14.26
CA LYS A 90 2.09 -22.78 14.15
C LYS A 90 0.66 -22.47 14.61
N LEU A 91 0.33 -21.19 14.76
CA LEU A 91 -1.04 -20.72 15.03
C LEU A 91 -1.71 -20.35 13.70
N ARG A 92 -3.02 -20.53 13.61
CA ARG A 92 -3.88 -19.99 12.55
C ARG A 92 -4.96 -19.12 13.15
N LEU A 93 -5.06 -17.89 12.66
CA LEU A 93 -6.10 -16.92 13.00
C LEU A 93 -7.46 -17.35 12.41
N PHE A 94 -8.53 -17.24 13.21
CA PHE A 94 -9.90 -17.26 12.70
C PHE A 94 -10.17 -15.97 11.91
N THR A 95 -10.56 -16.10 10.65
CA THR A 95 -10.82 -14.98 9.75
C THR A 95 -12.19 -15.12 9.11
N ASP A 96 -12.95 -14.03 9.08
CA ASP A 96 -14.33 -13.97 8.59
C ASP A 96 -14.62 -12.57 8.01
N GLU A 97 -15.58 -12.43 7.10
CA GLU A 97 -15.92 -11.17 6.43
C GLU A 97 -16.62 -10.13 7.31
N GLU A 98 -17.34 -10.57 8.35
CA GLU A 98 -18.04 -9.70 9.32
C GLU A 98 -17.18 -9.42 10.57
N PHE A 99 -16.06 -10.14 10.76
CA PHE A 99 -15.14 -9.97 11.87
C PHE A 99 -13.80 -9.37 11.44
N ILE A 100 -12.77 -10.19 11.23
CA ILE A 100 -11.43 -9.81 10.80
C ILE A 100 -11.10 -10.58 9.52
N HIS A 101 -11.14 -9.91 8.37
CA HIS A 101 -10.81 -10.50 7.08
C HIS A 101 -9.40 -10.11 6.64
N VAL A 102 -8.50 -11.09 6.57
CA VAL A 102 -7.15 -10.93 6.01
C VAL A 102 -7.20 -11.17 4.51
N GLN A 103 -6.81 -10.18 3.69
CA GLN A 103 -6.85 -10.32 2.23
C GLN A 103 -5.97 -11.50 1.76
N PRO A 104 -6.51 -12.49 1.02
CA PRO A 104 -5.75 -13.68 0.62
C PRO A 104 -4.49 -13.38 -0.19
N ARG A 105 -3.41 -14.12 0.09
CA ARG A 105 -2.14 -14.10 -0.65
C ARG A 105 -2.33 -14.23 -2.14
N GLU A 106 -3.16 -15.17 -2.57
CA GLU A 106 -3.38 -15.44 -3.99
C GLU A 106 -3.99 -14.21 -4.68
N GLU A 107 -5.02 -13.60 -4.10
CA GLU A 107 -5.64 -12.38 -4.61
C GLU A 107 -4.67 -11.18 -4.61
N VAL A 108 -3.86 -11.05 -3.56
CA VAL A 108 -2.76 -10.06 -3.54
C VAL A 108 -1.75 -10.31 -4.67
N MET A 109 -1.37 -11.56 -4.94
CA MET A 109 -0.41 -11.89 -6.01
C MET A 109 -1.03 -11.74 -7.40
N ARG A 110 -2.27 -12.19 -7.62
CA ARG A 110 -3.13 -11.94 -8.80
C ARG A 110 -3.15 -10.45 -9.16
N ARG A 111 -3.48 -9.59 -8.20
CA ARG A 111 -3.48 -8.13 -8.39
C ARG A 111 -2.08 -7.55 -8.62
N ARG A 112 -1.03 -8.06 -7.94
CA ARG A 112 0.37 -7.66 -8.20
C ARG A 112 0.83 -8.08 -9.60
N ALA A 113 0.36 -9.21 -10.11
CA ALA A 113 0.69 -9.75 -11.42
C ALA A 113 0.13 -8.87 -12.54
N ARG A 114 -1.20 -8.65 -12.60
CA ARG A 114 -1.82 -7.71 -13.54
C ARG A 114 -1.20 -6.31 -13.46
N SER A 115 -0.84 -5.87 -12.25
CA SER A 115 -0.19 -4.56 -12.05
C SER A 115 1.26 -4.49 -12.55
N ARG A 116 1.98 -5.61 -12.72
CA ARG A 116 3.26 -5.64 -13.45
C ARG A 116 3.02 -5.64 -14.96
N GLU A 117 2.12 -6.49 -15.45
CA GLU A 117 1.80 -6.63 -16.87
C GLU A 117 1.31 -5.31 -17.48
N ASN A 118 0.40 -4.61 -16.80
CA ASN A 118 -0.10 -3.30 -17.23
C ASN A 118 0.97 -2.17 -17.16
N ARG A 119 2.16 -2.45 -16.61
CA ARG A 119 3.34 -1.57 -16.64
C ARG A 119 4.46 -2.08 -17.55
N ASP A 120 4.34 -3.25 -18.16
CA ASP A 120 5.33 -3.75 -19.11
C ASP A 120 5.18 -2.98 -20.42
N PRO A 121 6.15 -2.11 -20.79
CA PRO A 121 6.00 -1.27 -21.96
C PRO A 121 6.16 -2.08 -23.26
N ASN A 122 6.81 -3.26 -23.23
CA ASN A 122 6.97 -4.13 -24.38
C ASN A 122 5.67 -4.88 -24.67
N LYS A 123 5.02 -5.43 -23.62
CA LYS A 123 3.66 -5.99 -23.77
C LYS A 123 2.67 -4.90 -24.20
N LYS A 124 2.75 -3.69 -23.64
CA LYS A 124 1.94 -2.54 -24.10
C LYS A 124 2.19 -2.19 -25.57
N ALA A 125 3.45 -2.13 -26.02
CA ALA A 125 3.79 -1.85 -27.42
C ALA A 125 3.27 -2.94 -28.35
N ALA A 126 3.48 -4.22 -28.03
CA ALA A 126 2.99 -5.34 -28.83
C ALA A 126 1.46 -5.35 -28.97
N VAL A 127 0.73 -5.10 -27.88
CA VAL A 127 -0.75 -5.04 -27.91
C VAL A 127 -1.24 -3.83 -28.71
N ILE A 128 -0.65 -2.64 -28.52
CA ILE A 128 -1.00 -1.44 -29.31
C ILE A 128 -0.67 -1.64 -30.80
N PHE A 129 0.44 -2.30 -31.15
CA PHE A 129 0.79 -2.58 -32.54
C PHE A 129 -0.19 -3.55 -33.24
N ARG A 130 -0.81 -4.47 -32.47
CA ARG A 130 -1.84 -5.37 -33.00
C ARG A 130 -3.21 -4.68 -33.11
N ASP A 131 -3.59 -3.90 -32.10
CA ASP A 131 -4.95 -3.40 -31.92
C ASP A 131 -5.17 -1.96 -32.41
N GLY A 132 -4.10 -1.17 -32.50
CA GLY A 132 -4.15 0.29 -32.63
C GLY A 132 -4.81 0.96 -31.42
N ASP A 133 -5.17 2.23 -31.58
CA ASP A 133 -5.88 3.01 -30.57
C ASP A 133 -7.40 2.76 -30.62
N GLN A 134 -7.87 1.61 -31.09
CA GLN A 134 -9.30 1.28 -31.14
C GLN A 134 -9.69 0.36 -29.99
N CYS A 135 -10.66 0.76 -29.17
CA CYS A 135 -11.22 -0.10 -28.13
C CYS A 135 -11.78 -1.38 -28.75
N ARG A 136 -11.24 -2.54 -28.35
CA ARG A 136 -11.54 -3.85 -28.96
C ARG A 136 -12.95 -4.36 -28.62
N TYR A 137 -13.65 -3.69 -27.71
CA TYR A 137 -15.08 -3.89 -27.43
C TYR A 137 -15.98 -2.94 -28.23
N CYS A 138 -15.92 -1.62 -27.97
CA CYS A 138 -16.87 -0.66 -28.57
C CYS A 138 -16.38 0.01 -29.88
N GLY A 139 -15.11 -0.14 -30.25
CA GLY A 139 -14.51 0.49 -31.44
C GLY A 139 -14.22 2.00 -31.32
N LYS A 140 -14.58 2.66 -30.21
CA LYS A 140 -14.21 4.06 -29.96
C LYS A 140 -12.68 4.20 -29.99
N VAL A 141 -12.18 5.25 -30.65
CA VAL A 141 -10.76 5.62 -30.56
C VAL A 141 -10.44 6.06 -29.13
N VAL A 142 -9.36 5.52 -28.57
CA VAL A 142 -8.85 5.81 -27.23
C VAL A 142 -7.70 6.81 -27.29
N ARG A 143 -7.35 7.39 -26.13
CA ARG A 143 -6.12 8.18 -25.96
C ARG A 143 -5.32 7.67 -24.77
N TRP A 144 -4.00 7.64 -24.88
CA TRP A 144 -3.13 7.07 -23.84
C TRP A 144 -2.66 8.06 -22.78
N THR A 145 -3.14 9.31 -22.84
CA THR A 145 -2.72 10.41 -21.96
C THR A 145 -3.90 11.29 -21.52
N GLY A 146 -3.70 12.12 -20.49
CA GLY A 146 -4.72 13.04 -19.96
C GLY A 146 -5.77 12.37 -19.05
N PRO A 147 -6.76 13.15 -18.54
CA PRO A 147 -7.77 12.66 -17.60
C PRO A 147 -8.70 11.58 -18.18
N THR A 148 -9.23 10.74 -17.28
CA THR A 148 -9.97 9.50 -17.57
C THR A 148 -11.21 9.63 -18.46
N GLY A 149 -11.98 10.71 -18.29
CA GLY A 149 -13.33 10.87 -18.87
C GLY A 149 -13.43 11.09 -20.38
N TYR A 150 -12.35 10.86 -21.13
CA TYR A 150 -12.27 11.13 -22.58
C TYR A 150 -11.67 9.92 -23.32
N ASN A 151 -12.35 8.76 -23.25
CA ASN A 151 -11.88 7.49 -23.82
C ASN A 151 -10.42 7.15 -23.43
N LEU A 152 -10.04 7.27 -22.15
CA LEU A 152 -8.69 6.89 -21.72
C LEU A 152 -8.41 5.42 -22.07
N GLY A 153 -7.30 5.18 -22.76
CA GLY A 153 -6.82 3.87 -23.20
C GLY A 153 -6.25 3.06 -22.04
N THR A 154 -6.62 1.79 -22.00
CA THR A 154 -6.19 0.81 -21.00
C THR A 154 -5.89 -0.51 -21.69
N LEU A 155 -5.13 -1.38 -21.02
CA LEU A 155 -5.06 -2.80 -21.38
C LEU A 155 -6.04 -3.56 -20.49
N ASP A 156 -6.76 -4.52 -21.06
CA ASP A 156 -7.66 -5.44 -20.38
C ASP A 156 -7.25 -6.89 -20.69
N HIS A 157 -7.42 -7.77 -19.71
CA HIS A 157 -7.13 -9.21 -19.80
C HIS A 157 -8.37 -9.93 -20.32
N ILE A 158 -8.29 -10.59 -21.49
CA ILE A 158 -9.41 -11.34 -22.09
C ILE A 158 -9.90 -12.42 -21.12
N ASP A 159 -8.98 -13.30 -20.71
CA ASP A 159 -9.17 -14.30 -19.67
C ASP A 159 -8.90 -13.65 -18.29
N PRO A 160 -9.87 -13.67 -17.34
CA PRO A 160 -9.66 -13.09 -16.02
C PRO A 160 -8.58 -13.82 -15.19
N ASP A 161 -8.33 -15.10 -15.42
CA ASP A 161 -7.35 -15.89 -14.66
C ASP A 161 -5.98 -16.00 -15.34
N SER A 162 -5.81 -15.40 -16.53
CA SER A 162 -4.50 -15.13 -17.13
C SER A 162 -3.73 -14.11 -16.28
N LEU A 163 -2.72 -14.58 -15.53
CA LEU A 163 -2.14 -13.84 -14.41
C LEU A 163 -0.63 -14.03 -14.26
N GLY A 164 0.14 -13.03 -14.67
CA GLY A 164 1.57 -12.92 -14.39
C GLY A 164 2.47 -13.40 -15.53
N ASP A 165 1.91 -14.10 -16.51
CA ASP A 165 2.45 -14.15 -17.87
C ASP A 165 1.33 -14.24 -18.94
N ALA A 166 0.37 -13.32 -18.89
CA ALA A 166 -0.60 -13.17 -19.97
C ALA A 166 0.15 -12.87 -21.29
N PRO A 167 -0.06 -13.66 -22.37
CA PRO A 167 0.57 -13.40 -23.66
C PRO A 167 -0.01 -12.11 -24.29
N VAL A 168 0.60 -11.64 -25.38
CA VAL A 168 0.09 -10.49 -26.15
C VAL A 168 -1.38 -10.73 -26.56
N ASP A 169 -1.73 -11.96 -26.93
CA ASP A 169 -3.11 -12.36 -27.29
C ASP A 169 -4.04 -12.66 -26.10
N GLY A 170 -3.54 -12.57 -24.87
CA GLY A 170 -4.35 -12.52 -23.65
C GLY A 170 -4.75 -11.09 -23.25
N LEU A 171 -4.17 -10.07 -23.88
CA LEU A 171 -4.35 -8.65 -23.58
C LEU A 171 -4.95 -7.89 -24.77
N VAL A 172 -5.82 -6.92 -24.52
CA VAL A 172 -6.47 -6.09 -25.56
C VAL A 172 -6.53 -4.62 -25.18
N VAL A 173 -6.51 -3.74 -26.19
CA VAL A 173 -6.79 -2.31 -26.01
C VAL A 173 -8.27 -2.09 -25.67
N ALA A 174 -8.54 -1.46 -24.54
CA ALA A 174 -9.90 -1.12 -24.10
C ALA A 174 -9.97 0.34 -23.65
N CYS A 175 -11.08 1.03 -23.93
CA CYS A 175 -11.37 2.29 -23.24
C CYS A 175 -11.73 2.01 -21.78
N HIS A 176 -11.38 2.95 -20.89
CA HIS A 176 -11.64 2.83 -19.45
C HIS A 176 -13.11 2.53 -19.11
N GLU A 177 -14.05 3.08 -19.89
CA GLU A 177 -15.49 2.81 -19.79
C GLU A 177 -15.80 1.31 -19.95
N CYS A 178 -15.43 0.71 -21.08
CA CYS A 178 -15.63 -0.72 -21.34
C CYS A 178 -14.88 -1.60 -20.33
N ASN A 179 -13.61 -1.30 -20.03
CA ASN A 179 -12.81 -2.05 -19.06
C ASN A 179 -13.47 -2.04 -17.66
N SER A 180 -13.94 -0.88 -17.20
CA SER A 180 -14.65 -0.76 -15.91
C SER A 180 -15.97 -1.54 -15.92
N SER A 181 -16.81 -1.36 -16.95
CA SER A 181 -18.09 -2.09 -17.06
C SER A 181 -17.89 -3.61 -17.09
N ARG A 182 -16.89 -4.09 -17.85
CA ARG A 182 -16.49 -5.50 -17.90
C ARG A 182 -15.92 -6.00 -16.57
N GLY A 183 -15.26 -5.14 -15.81
CA GLY A 183 -14.79 -5.43 -14.45
C GLY A 183 -15.92 -5.51 -13.40
N HIS A 184 -17.04 -4.82 -13.63
CA HIS A 184 -18.21 -4.85 -12.75
C HIS A 184 -19.22 -5.96 -13.07
N ALA A 185 -19.40 -6.30 -14.35
CA ALA A 185 -20.45 -7.23 -14.80
C ALA A 185 -19.97 -8.13 -15.95
N ARG A 186 -18.87 -8.87 -15.73
CA ARG A 186 -18.11 -9.64 -16.75
C ARG A 186 -18.99 -10.43 -17.72
N GLU A 187 -19.84 -11.32 -17.22
CA GLU A 187 -20.64 -12.24 -18.05
C GLU A 187 -21.67 -11.50 -18.92
N ALA A 188 -22.40 -10.55 -18.31
CA ALA A 188 -23.37 -9.72 -19.01
C ALA A 188 -22.71 -8.78 -20.04
N PHE A 189 -21.53 -8.25 -19.72
CA PHE A 189 -20.74 -7.43 -20.64
C PHE A 189 -20.22 -8.25 -21.82
N ASP A 190 -19.63 -9.42 -21.58
CA ASP A 190 -19.04 -10.26 -22.64
C ASP A 190 -20.11 -10.80 -23.60
N ALA A 191 -21.33 -11.03 -23.11
CA ALA A 191 -22.50 -11.33 -23.95
C ALA A 191 -23.01 -10.11 -24.75
N ALA A 192 -23.01 -8.91 -24.17
CA ALA A 192 -23.55 -7.70 -24.80
C ALA A 192 -22.53 -6.90 -25.64
N SER A 193 -21.23 -7.17 -25.49
CA SER A 193 -20.12 -6.49 -26.15
C SER A 193 -19.01 -7.49 -26.51
N PRO A 194 -19.30 -8.46 -27.39
CA PRO A 194 -18.32 -9.48 -27.80
C PRO A 194 -17.07 -8.84 -28.42
N LEU A 195 -15.91 -9.46 -28.18
CA LEU A 195 -14.62 -8.95 -28.63
C LEU A 195 -14.56 -8.89 -30.16
N ARG A 196 -14.23 -7.71 -30.70
CA ARG A 196 -14.18 -7.47 -32.16
C ARG A 196 -13.00 -8.21 -32.80
N PRO A 197 -13.04 -8.54 -34.11
CA PRO A 197 -11.86 -9.03 -34.83
C PRO A 197 -10.71 -8.00 -34.79
N VAL A 198 -9.47 -8.46 -34.85
CA VAL A 198 -8.27 -7.59 -34.90
C VAL A 198 -8.36 -6.66 -36.12
N PRO A 199 -8.08 -5.34 -35.99
CA PRO A 199 -8.14 -4.43 -37.13
C PRO A 199 -7.10 -4.81 -38.20
N ALA A 200 -7.55 -5.05 -39.44
CA ALA A 200 -6.64 -5.29 -40.56
C ALA A 200 -5.77 -4.06 -40.91
N THR A 201 -6.27 -2.87 -40.58
CA THR A 201 -5.53 -1.60 -40.60
C THR A 201 -5.70 -0.91 -39.24
N PRO A 202 -4.79 -1.14 -38.28
CA PRO A 202 -4.82 -0.45 -36.99
C PRO A 202 -4.74 1.07 -37.17
N TYR A 203 -5.49 1.80 -36.34
CA TYR A 203 -5.40 3.26 -36.27
C TYR A 203 -4.35 3.66 -35.22
N TYR A 204 -3.44 4.57 -35.56
CA TYR A 204 -2.48 5.16 -34.64
C TYR A 204 -2.62 6.68 -34.59
N GLY A 205 -2.85 7.23 -33.40
CA GLY A 205 -2.58 8.64 -33.13
C GLY A 205 -1.07 8.90 -32.99
N VAL A 206 -0.68 10.18 -33.05
CA VAL A 206 0.73 10.63 -32.99
C VAL A 206 1.49 10.01 -31.81
N TRP A 207 0.93 10.06 -30.60
CA TRP A 207 1.54 9.46 -29.40
C TRP A 207 1.83 7.96 -29.56
N SER A 208 0.94 7.22 -30.21
CA SER A 208 1.08 5.77 -30.38
C SER A 208 2.13 5.43 -31.41
N ALA A 209 2.20 6.17 -32.53
CA ALA A 209 3.29 6.05 -33.50
C ALA A 209 4.67 6.34 -32.85
N GLU A 210 4.78 7.42 -32.07
CA GLU A 210 6.00 7.78 -31.31
C GLU A 210 6.36 6.76 -30.21
N PHE A 211 5.35 6.17 -29.56
CA PHE A 211 5.54 5.13 -28.56
C PHE A 211 6.05 3.84 -29.22
N LEU A 212 5.36 3.36 -30.26
CA LEU A 212 5.70 2.16 -31.02
C LEU A 212 7.11 2.24 -31.64
N THR A 213 7.45 3.37 -32.25
CA THR A 213 8.79 3.62 -32.81
C THR A 213 9.89 3.45 -31.76
N ARG A 214 9.68 3.93 -30.52
CA ARG A 214 10.65 3.76 -29.41
C ARG A 214 10.81 2.33 -28.92
N TYR A 215 9.87 1.43 -29.24
CA TYR A 215 9.95 0.00 -28.95
C TYR A 215 10.24 -0.87 -30.19
N GLY A 216 10.69 -0.24 -31.30
CA GLY A 216 11.16 -0.94 -32.50
C GLY A 216 10.06 -1.37 -33.47
N TYR A 217 8.83 -0.87 -33.32
CA TYR A 217 7.72 -1.12 -34.23
C TYR A 217 7.59 0.00 -35.27
N GLU A 218 7.52 -0.37 -36.54
CA GLU A 218 7.28 0.58 -37.64
C GLU A 218 5.78 0.93 -37.70
N ALA A 219 5.42 2.12 -37.21
CA ALA A 219 4.05 2.61 -37.19
C ALA A 219 4.00 4.12 -37.48
N ALA A 220 3.32 4.51 -38.56
CA ALA A 220 3.03 5.91 -38.88
C ALA A 220 1.68 6.35 -38.29
N PRO A 221 1.49 7.64 -37.95
CA PRO A 221 0.18 8.17 -37.59
C PRO A 221 -0.83 7.95 -38.73
N SER A 222 -2.04 7.49 -38.39
CA SER A 222 -3.12 7.23 -39.35
C SER A 222 -3.93 8.49 -39.72
N VAL A 223 -3.68 9.59 -39.01
CA VAL A 223 -4.05 10.94 -39.42
C VAL A 223 -2.79 11.68 -39.83
N ASP A 224 -2.87 12.47 -40.89
CA ASP A 224 -1.97 13.61 -41.06
C ASP A 224 -2.05 14.45 -39.76
N PRO A 225 -0.93 14.75 -39.07
CA PRO A 225 -0.93 15.67 -37.94
C PRO A 225 -1.48 17.07 -38.28
N GLY A 226 -1.56 17.37 -39.58
CA GLY A 226 -1.66 18.71 -40.12
C GLY A 226 -0.27 19.36 -40.12
N THR A 227 0.02 20.15 -41.16
CA THR A 227 1.08 21.15 -41.05
C THR A 227 0.81 21.98 -39.78
N PRO A 228 1.78 22.14 -38.86
CA PRO A 228 1.62 23.04 -37.74
C PRO A 228 1.28 24.43 -38.26
N VAL A 229 0.03 24.86 -38.07
CA VAL A 229 -0.36 26.24 -38.38
C VAL A 229 0.44 27.15 -37.46
N ASP A 230 1.07 28.18 -38.03
CA ASP A 230 1.77 29.17 -37.24
C ASP A 230 0.85 29.68 -36.13
N PRO A 231 1.33 29.79 -34.87
CA PRO A 231 0.51 30.29 -33.78
C PRO A 231 0.03 31.69 -34.16
N ALA A 232 -1.29 31.84 -34.31
CA ALA A 232 -1.91 33.01 -34.92
C ALA A 232 -1.32 34.29 -34.33
N SER A 233 -0.70 35.10 -35.19
CA SER A 233 0.16 36.22 -34.77
C SER A 233 -0.59 37.33 -34.03
N GLU A 234 -1.92 37.31 -34.09
CA GLU A 234 -2.81 38.13 -33.29
C GLU A 234 -3.30 37.35 -32.05
N PRO A 235 -2.98 37.80 -30.82
CA PRO A 235 -3.59 37.22 -29.63
C PRO A 235 -5.11 37.50 -29.65
N PRO A 236 -5.97 36.52 -29.36
CA PRO A 236 -7.42 36.70 -29.46
C PRO A 236 -7.89 37.84 -28.54
N ALA A 237 -8.58 38.81 -29.12
CA ALA A 237 -9.00 40.03 -28.44
C ALA A 237 -9.85 39.72 -27.20
N ARG A 238 -9.30 39.98 -26.01
CA ARG A 238 -9.99 39.75 -24.73
C ARG A 238 -11.31 40.54 -24.68
N GLY A 239 -12.43 39.83 -24.69
CA GLY A 239 -13.77 40.37 -24.39
C GLY A 239 -14.85 40.08 -25.44
N VAL A 240 -14.49 39.71 -26.67
CA VAL A 240 -15.49 39.48 -27.74
C VAL A 240 -15.78 37.99 -27.90
N LEU A 241 -16.78 37.51 -27.17
CA LEU A 241 -17.59 36.37 -27.63
C LEU A 241 -18.57 36.91 -28.70
N PRO A 242 -18.66 36.31 -29.91
CA PRO A 242 -19.63 36.72 -30.90
C PRO A 242 -21.07 36.69 -30.34
N GLY A 243 -21.78 37.82 -30.40
CA GLY A 243 -23.19 37.90 -30.04
C GLY A 243 -23.53 38.15 -28.56
N ARG A 244 -22.61 38.61 -27.71
CA ARG A 244 -22.95 39.05 -26.33
C ARG A 244 -22.70 40.56 -26.12
N GLY A 245 -23.75 41.27 -25.70
CA GLY A 245 -23.74 42.72 -25.50
C GLY A 245 -22.89 43.18 -24.30
N SER A 246 -22.44 44.44 -24.36
CA SER A 246 -21.51 45.02 -23.39
C SER A 246 -22.13 45.17 -22.00
N GLY A 247 -21.47 44.59 -20.99
CA GLY A 247 -21.68 44.87 -19.57
C GLY A 247 -20.35 45.29 -18.94
N ALA A 248 -20.35 46.34 -18.12
CA ALA A 248 -19.12 46.95 -17.62
C ALA A 248 -18.32 45.99 -16.71
N PRO A 249 -16.97 45.97 -16.79
CA PRO A 249 -16.14 45.08 -15.99
C PRO A 249 -15.99 45.58 -14.54
N VAL A 250 -15.91 44.64 -13.60
CA VAL A 250 -15.37 44.85 -12.25
C VAL A 250 -14.04 44.13 -12.14
N ASP A 251 -13.04 44.76 -11.50
CA ASP A 251 -11.64 44.33 -11.49
C ASP A 251 -11.25 43.58 -10.20
N PRO A 252 -10.68 42.36 -10.31
CA PRO A 252 -9.98 41.71 -9.21
C PRO A 252 -8.50 41.42 -9.53
N GLY A 253 -7.61 42.26 -8.99
CA GLY A 253 -6.42 41.79 -8.26
C GLY A 253 -5.27 41.18 -9.06
N ARG A 254 -4.25 42.01 -9.32
CA ARG A 254 -2.96 41.60 -9.91
C ARG A 254 -2.18 40.59 -9.03
N GLY A 255 -1.98 39.37 -9.53
CA GLY A 255 -1.02 38.37 -9.01
C GLY A 255 -0.01 37.95 -10.08
N SER A 256 1.25 37.67 -9.71
CA SER A 256 2.36 37.57 -10.66
C SER A 256 3.08 36.21 -10.69
N SER A 257 3.50 35.82 -11.90
CA SER A 257 4.69 35.03 -12.26
C SER A 257 4.92 33.64 -11.65
N GLY A 258 5.19 32.65 -12.52
CA GLY A 258 5.72 31.34 -12.12
C GLY A 258 5.84 30.36 -13.28
N HIS A 259 6.83 30.55 -14.17
CA HIS A 259 7.20 29.50 -15.14
C HIS A 259 7.96 28.38 -14.40
N ALA A 260 7.59 27.12 -14.66
CA ALA A 260 8.32 25.94 -14.21
C ALA A 260 8.31 24.90 -15.34
N GLU A 261 9.44 24.26 -15.59
CA GLU A 261 9.60 23.32 -16.71
C GLU A 261 8.81 22.03 -16.50
N ALA A 262 8.11 21.59 -17.54
CA ALA A 262 7.31 20.37 -17.52
C ALA A 262 8.19 19.13 -17.72
N ALA A 263 8.78 18.62 -16.64
CA ALA A 263 9.48 17.34 -16.66
C ALA A 263 8.51 16.20 -17.06
N VAL A 264 8.76 15.59 -18.23
CA VAL A 264 7.92 14.53 -18.80
C VAL A 264 7.90 13.31 -17.86
N ARG A 265 6.71 12.93 -17.40
CA ARG A 265 6.47 11.74 -16.55
C ARG A 265 5.73 10.66 -17.33
N ASP A 266 6.12 9.41 -17.11
CA ASP A 266 5.52 8.22 -17.73
C ASP A 266 4.14 7.87 -17.11
N PRO A 267 3.04 7.94 -17.89
CA PRO A 267 1.68 7.74 -17.36
C PRO A 267 1.29 6.25 -17.35
N GLY A 268 1.90 5.47 -16.45
CA GLY A 268 1.68 4.02 -16.32
C GLY A 268 1.25 3.51 -14.94
N THR A 269 1.14 4.37 -13.91
CA THR A 269 0.81 3.95 -12.54
C THR A 269 -0.39 4.72 -11.97
N PRO A 270 -1.47 4.03 -11.53
CA PRO A 270 -2.52 4.68 -10.76
C PRO A 270 -2.02 4.97 -9.34
N GLU A 271 -1.86 6.25 -9.01
CA GLU A 271 -1.57 6.72 -7.65
C GLU A 271 -2.80 6.54 -6.74
N ARG A 272 -2.96 5.34 -6.17
CA ARG A 272 -3.80 5.15 -4.98
C ARG A 272 -3.08 5.70 -3.74
N CYS A 273 -2.98 7.02 -3.66
CA CYS A 273 -2.83 7.69 -2.38
C CYS A 273 -4.14 7.54 -1.60
N ALA A 274 -4.06 6.98 -0.39
CA ALA A 274 -5.14 7.12 0.58
C ALA A 274 -5.15 8.57 1.07
N SER A 275 -6.33 9.11 1.38
CA SER A 275 -6.47 10.48 1.88
C SER A 275 -5.78 10.63 3.24
N GLU A 276 -4.68 11.37 3.30
CA GLU A 276 -4.17 11.85 4.59
C GLU A 276 -5.11 12.91 5.17
N GLY A 277 -5.37 12.82 6.47
CA GLY A 277 -6.11 13.85 7.20
C GLY A 277 -5.33 15.17 7.31
N PRO A 278 -5.98 16.26 7.77
CA PRO A 278 -5.39 17.60 7.77
C PRO A 278 -4.09 17.70 8.61
N ARG A 279 -2.93 17.76 7.93
CA ARG A 279 -1.65 18.05 8.58
C ARG A 279 -1.60 19.53 8.99
N ILE A 280 -1.73 19.80 10.28
CA ILE A 280 -1.47 21.13 10.86
C ILE A 280 0.02 21.48 10.61
N ARG A 281 0.29 22.69 10.10
CA ARG A 281 1.65 23.17 9.85
C ARG A 281 2.34 23.56 11.16
N PRO A 282 3.55 23.04 11.46
CA PRO A 282 4.41 23.64 12.46
C PRO A 282 5.04 24.92 11.87
N SER A 283 4.72 26.08 12.43
CA SER A 283 5.54 27.28 12.22
C SER A 283 6.79 27.17 13.08
N SER A 284 7.96 27.29 12.47
CA SER A 284 9.24 27.41 13.17
C SER A 284 9.89 28.71 12.77
N ASP A 285 9.96 29.67 13.69
CA ASP A 285 10.92 30.76 13.57
C ASP A 285 11.42 31.21 14.94
N SER A 286 12.74 31.31 15.04
CA SER A 286 13.53 32.13 15.98
C SER A 286 13.14 32.20 17.48
N SER A 287 13.81 31.39 18.31
CA SER A 287 14.09 31.74 19.72
C SER A 287 15.15 32.85 19.78
N PRO A 288 15.10 33.75 20.78
CA PRO A 288 16.09 33.63 21.86
C PRO A 288 15.53 33.89 23.28
N ASN A 289 16.13 33.22 24.28
CA ASN A 289 16.05 33.61 25.69
C ASN A 289 16.94 34.86 25.92
N PRO A 290 16.59 35.80 26.83
CA PRO A 290 16.55 35.48 28.27
C PRO A 290 15.41 36.15 29.08
N GLY A 291 15.23 35.70 30.34
CA GLY A 291 14.49 36.45 31.37
C GLY A 291 15.41 37.41 32.17
N PRO A 292 15.03 37.91 33.36
CA PRO A 292 13.78 37.68 34.10
C PRO A 292 13.02 38.97 34.51
N THR A 293 11.77 38.87 34.97
CA THR A 293 11.20 39.83 35.97
C THR A 293 9.90 39.29 36.60
N SER A 294 9.40 39.97 37.64
CA SER A 294 8.34 39.50 38.53
C SER A 294 7.07 40.37 38.53
N LYS A 295 5.91 39.69 38.60
CA LYS A 295 4.56 40.06 39.12
C LYS A 295 3.61 38.95 38.63
N GLY A 296 2.67 38.39 39.41
CA GLY A 296 2.25 38.69 40.76
C GLY A 296 0.75 38.99 40.81
N ILE A 297 -0.06 38.00 41.21
CA ILE A 297 -1.38 38.10 41.87
C ILE A 297 -1.66 36.74 42.52
N LYS A 298 -2.40 36.71 43.65
CA LYS A 298 -2.76 35.50 44.41
C LYS A 298 -4.26 35.48 44.74
N ALA A 299 -4.85 34.28 44.76
CA ALA A 299 -5.87 33.83 45.72
C ALA A 299 -5.75 32.28 45.76
N ASN A 300 -5.37 31.66 46.87
CA ASN A 300 -6.22 31.27 48.01
C ASN A 300 -7.31 30.26 47.55
N THR A 301 -7.36 29.03 48.06
CA THR A 301 -7.63 28.71 49.48
C THR A 301 -7.03 27.35 49.92
N LEU A 302 -6.32 27.37 51.04
CA LEU A 302 -6.32 26.47 52.21
C LEU A 302 -7.21 25.20 52.12
N GLY A 303 -6.83 23.98 52.55
CA GLY A 303 -5.62 23.41 53.19
C GLY A 303 -5.70 21.87 53.04
N SER A 304 -5.10 20.96 53.82
CA SER A 304 -4.12 20.94 54.94
C SER A 304 -3.64 19.46 55.07
N GLY A 305 -2.66 19.02 55.88
CA GLY A 305 -1.68 19.68 56.74
C GLY A 305 -1.30 18.79 57.96
N ARG A 306 0.01 18.55 58.18
CA ARG A 306 0.69 17.67 59.17
C ARG A 306 1.12 16.30 58.64
N ASP A 307 2.40 15.92 58.58
CA ASP A 307 3.54 15.93 59.54
C ASP A 307 3.40 14.80 60.60
N GLY A 308 4.36 13.91 60.88
CA GLY A 308 5.72 13.59 60.35
C GLY A 308 6.16 12.22 60.94
N THR A 309 7.38 11.68 60.89
CA THR A 309 8.75 12.04 60.39
C THR A 309 9.45 10.69 60.00
N GLY A 310 10.74 10.46 59.70
CA GLY A 310 11.95 11.29 59.60
C GLY A 310 13.20 10.68 60.28
N ARG A 311 13.89 9.68 59.70
CA ARG A 311 15.23 9.21 60.15
C ARG A 311 16.14 8.78 58.98
N ALA A 312 17.46 8.96 59.15
CA ALA A 312 18.48 8.69 58.13
C ALA A 312 19.36 7.47 58.47
N GLY A 313 20.03 6.92 57.45
CA GLY A 313 21.07 5.89 57.58
C GLY A 313 21.98 5.88 56.34
N GLN A 314 23.29 5.83 56.54
CA GLN A 314 24.29 5.88 55.46
C GLN A 314 24.74 4.47 55.04
N GLY A 315 25.12 4.31 53.77
CA GLY A 315 25.41 2.99 53.19
C GLY A 315 26.84 2.49 53.40
N ARG A 316 27.19 1.39 52.70
CA ARG A 316 28.57 1.02 52.38
C ARG A 316 28.63 0.12 51.14
N ALA A 317 29.71 0.24 50.37
CA ALA A 317 30.09 -0.74 49.37
C ALA A 317 30.97 -1.84 50.00
N GLY A 318 31.02 -3.02 49.38
CA GLY A 318 31.89 -4.12 49.78
C GLY A 318 32.33 -4.96 48.57
N THR A 319 33.64 -5.13 48.42
CA THR A 319 34.26 -6.02 47.44
C THR A 319 34.75 -7.31 48.13
N GLY A 320 34.81 -8.43 47.40
CA GLY A 320 35.24 -9.73 47.92
C GLY A 320 35.57 -10.71 46.77
N GLN A 321 36.44 -11.70 47.00
CA GLN A 321 37.15 -12.39 45.91
C GLN A 321 37.54 -13.86 46.19
N ALA A 322 37.56 -14.67 45.12
CA ALA A 322 38.43 -15.83 44.85
C ALA A 322 38.22 -17.20 45.57
N GLY A 323 38.70 -18.26 44.88
CA GLY A 323 38.67 -19.70 45.26
C GLY A 323 37.93 -20.57 44.21
N LYS A 324 38.49 -21.21 43.17
CA LYS A 324 39.76 -21.92 42.82
C LYS A 324 39.84 -23.42 43.19
N GLY A 325 40.13 -24.25 42.17
CA GLY A 325 40.23 -25.74 42.16
C GLY A 325 39.28 -26.31 41.08
N GLN A 326 39.63 -27.00 39.97
CA GLN A 326 40.74 -27.92 39.59
C GLN A 326 40.76 -29.24 40.39
N ALA A 327 40.86 -30.45 39.80
CA ALA A 327 41.00 -30.90 38.39
C ALA A 327 40.31 -32.30 38.21
N GLY A 328 40.26 -33.00 37.06
CA GLY A 328 40.84 -32.75 35.73
C GLY A 328 40.50 -33.83 34.67
N HIS A 329 41.03 -33.65 33.45
CA HIS A 329 41.04 -34.57 32.29
C HIS A 329 42.14 -35.67 32.43
N PRO A 330 42.25 -36.74 31.59
CA PRO A 330 41.98 -36.83 30.13
C PRO A 330 41.35 -38.17 29.65
N ARG A 331 41.31 -38.63 28.38
CA ARG A 331 41.96 -38.20 27.11
C ARG A 331 41.18 -38.62 25.84
N THR A 332 41.29 -37.82 24.78
CA THR A 332 40.91 -38.08 23.36
C THR A 332 41.94 -39.03 22.67
N PRO A 333 41.81 -39.52 21.40
CA PRO A 333 41.37 -38.78 20.19
C PRO A 333 40.65 -39.68 19.12
N GLN A 334 40.54 -39.42 17.80
CA GLN A 334 40.81 -38.27 16.91
C GLN A 334 39.91 -38.34 15.65
N GLN A 335 39.50 -37.20 15.07
CA GLN A 335 39.65 -36.95 13.62
C GLN A 335 39.55 -35.45 13.27
N LYS A 336 40.06 -35.06 12.09
CA LYS A 336 40.11 -33.68 11.56
C LYS A 336 39.83 -33.70 10.07
N GLN A 337 39.17 -32.66 9.54
CA GLN A 337 39.57 -31.89 8.35
C GLN A 337 38.57 -30.72 8.13
N THR A 338 38.91 -29.50 8.58
CA THR A 338 39.56 -28.40 7.82
C THR A 338 38.65 -27.67 6.82
N SER A 339 38.41 -26.39 7.10
CA SER A 339 37.73 -25.44 6.22
C SER A 339 38.72 -24.69 5.31
N LYS A 340 38.21 -24.14 4.19
CA LYS A 340 38.86 -23.01 3.48
C LYS A 340 37.83 -21.95 3.10
N ARG A 341 38.18 -20.69 3.35
CA ARG A 341 37.33 -19.50 3.18
C ARG A 341 38.10 -18.49 2.32
N ASN A 342 37.70 -18.30 1.07
CA ASN A 342 38.38 -17.39 0.14
C ASN A 342 37.73 -16.00 0.07
N ARG A 343 38.55 -14.95 0.02
CA ARG A 343 38.12 -13.54 0.08
C ARG A 343 39.11 -12.62 -0.67
N ARG A 344 38.83 -12.29 -1.93
CA ARG A 344 39.57 -11.35 -2.82
C ARG A 344 38.68 -11.01 -4.03
N ARG A 345 38.75 -9.85 -4.71
CA ARG A 345 39.30 -8.51 -4.37
C ARG A 345 38.70 -7.50 -5.37
N ARG A 346 38.56 -6.21 -5.03
CA ARG A 346 38.23 -5.14 -5.99
C ARG A 346 39.45 -4.72 -6.82
N ARG A 347 39.26 -4.52 -8.13
CA ARG A 347 39.93 -3.62 -9.11
C ARG A 347 39.53 -4.09 -10.53
N ARG A 348 39.46 -3.24 -11.54
CA ARG A 348 39.56 -1.77 -11.52
C ARG A 348 38.20 -1.13 -11.28
#